data_AF-A0A8B6E1L4-F1
#
_entry.id   AF-A0A8B6E1L4-F1
#
_cell.length_a   1.000
_cell.length_b   1.000
_cell.length_c   1.000
_cell.angle_alpha   90.00
_cell.angle_beta   90.00
_cell.angle_gamma   90.00
#
_symmetry.space_group_name_H-M   'P 1'
#
loop_
_entity.id
_entity.type
_entity.pdbx_description
1 polymer ?
#
loop_
_entity_poly.entity_id
_entity_poly.type
_entity_poly.pdbx_seq_one_letter_code
_entity_poly.pdbx_strand_id
1 'polypeptide(L)'
;NPSHNRDDIGTKELLFLLSQYDLTDIWRDRYPKDKRYTFQRRNSKSSIDYIFCDKNLSNKVYNVGIAHCPFSDHDLVSFKLKLDEIQRGPGIWIMNINTIKSEEFNNALKIWWETWKNEKRKFAKIQDWWDMWDVTKSQINKVTME
;
A
#
# COMPACT_ATOMS: atom_id res chain seq x y z
N ASN A 1 -35.22 -13.89 0.69
CA ASN A 1 -35.02 -12.45 0.48
C ASN A 1 -35.93 -11.73 1.44
N PRO A 2 -35.42 -11.19 2.55
CA PRO A 2 -36.08 -10.05 3.15
C PRO A 2 -35.70 -8.81 2.36
N SER A 3 -36.74 -8.07 2.01
CA SER A 3 -36.81 -6.74 1.44
C SER A 3 -35.80 -5.74 2.00
N HIS A 4 -34.65 -5.60 1.35
CA HIS A 4 -33.95 -4.32 1.37
C HIS A 4 -34.55 -3.45 0.27
N ASN A 5 -35.11 -2.31 0.68
CA ASN A 5 -35.66 -1.31 -0.21
C ASN A 5 -34.53 -0.84 -1.13
N ARG A 6 -34.58 -1.19 -2.42
CA ARG A 6 -33.56 -0.83 -3.43
C ARG A 6 -33.53 0.68 -3.73
N ASP A 7 -34.40 1.45 -3.06
CA ASP A 7 -34.50 2.89 -3.17
C ASP A 7 -33.72 3.70 -2.13
N ASP A 8 -32.96 3.04 -1.25
CA ASP A 8 -32.02 3.73 -0.36
C ASP A 8 -30.93 4.48 -1.16
N ILE A 9 -30.73 5.76 -0.82
CA ILE A 9 -29.79 6.65 -1.49
C ILE A 9 -28.35 6.11 -1.38
N GLY A 10 -27.98 5.59 -0.22
CA GLY A 10 -26.65 5.02 0.01
C GLY A 10 -26.38 3.81 -0.89
N THR A 11 -27.37 2.95 -1.05
CA THR A 11 -27.29 1.78 -1.93
C THR A 11 -27.13 2.20 -3.40
N LYS A 12 -27.88 3.21 -3.85
CA LYS A 12 -27.76 3.73 -5.21
C LYS A 12 -26.38 4.34 -5.48
N GLU A 13 -25.89 5.15 -4.55
CA GLU A 13 -24.57 5.79 -4.67
C GLU A 13 -23.44 4.75 -4.64
N LEU A 14 -23.53 3.75 -3.77
CA LEU A 14 -22.57 2.65 -3.73
C LEU A 14 -22.55 1.89 -5.06
N LEU A 15 -23.71 1.50 -5.59
CA LEU A 15 -23.79 0.80 -6.88
C LEU A 15 -23.25 1.65 -8.03
N PHE A 16 -23.49 2.97 -7.99
CA PHE A 16 -22.91 3.92 -8.94
C PHE A 16 -21.37 3.88 -8.88
N LEU A 17 -20.78 4.05 -7.69
CA LEU A 17 -19.32 4.02 -7.51
C LEU A 17 -18.72 2.67 -7.95
N LEU A 18 -19.34 1.55 -7.57
CA LEU A 18 -18.87 0.22 -7.98
C LEU A 18 -18.86 0.07 -9.52
N SER A 19 -19.91 0.58 -10.18
CA SER A 19 -19.97 0.58 -11.64
C SER A 19 -18.96 1.52 -12.29
N GLN A 20 -18.74 2.72 -11.72
CA GLN A 20 -17.81 3.71 -12.28
C GLN A 20 -16.35 3.23 -12.24
N TYR A 21 -15.96 2.52 -11.17
CA TYR A 21 -14.59 2.06 -10.97
C TYR A 21 -14.37 0.58 -11.30
N ASP A 22 -15.35 -0.07 -11.97
CA ASP A 22 -15.34 -1.51 -12.30
C ASP A 22 -14.99 -2.42 -11.11
N LEU A 23 -15.50 -2.05 -9.93
CA LEU A 23 -15.26 -2.77 -8.68
C LEU A 23 -16.32 -3.82 -8.46
N THR A 24 -15.90 -4.96 -7.92
CA THR A 24 -16.80 -6.06 -7.55
C THR A 24 -16.59 -6.41 -6.07
N ASP A 25 -17.69 -6.69 -5.36
CA ASP A 25 -17.64 -7.32 -4.04
C ASP A 25 -17.14 -8.75 -4.19
N ILE A 26 -15.91 -9.00 -3.73
CA ILE A 26 -15.28 -10.29 -3.99
C ILE A 26 -15.93 -11.42 -3.20
N TRP A 27 -16.47 -11.14 -2.01
CA TRP A 27 -17.17 -12.19 -1.27
C TRP A 27 -18.44 -12.62 -2.01
N ARG A 28 -19.21 -11.66 -2.52
CA ARG A 28 -20.41 -11.94 -3.32
C ARG A 28 -20.11 -12.60 -4.65
N ASP A 29 -19.00 -12.23 -5.28
CA ASP A 29 -18.54 -12.87 -6.52
C ASP A 29 -18.18 -14.34 -6.31
N ARG A 30 -17.46 -14.66 -5.23
CA ARG A 30 -17.05 -16.05 -4.91
C ARG A 30 -18.20 -16.90 -4.35
N TYR A 31 -19.13 -16.30 -3.62
CA TYR A 31 -20.22 -17.02 -2.93
C TYR A 31 -21.59 -16.38 -3.23
N PRO A 32 -22.04 -16.36 -4.51
CA PRO A 32 -23.23 -15.62 -4.94
C PRO A 32 -24.54 -16.15 -4.36
N LYS A 33 -24.57 -17.43 -3.97
CA LYS A 33 -25.76 -18.08 -3.40
C LYS A 33 -25.80 -18.04 -1.88
N ASP A 34 -24.68 -17.71 -1.23
CA ASP A 34 -24.56 -17.78 0.21
C ASP A 34 -25.15 -16.53 0.87
N LYS A 35 -25.97 -16.75 1.90
CA LYS A 35 -26.48 -15.67 2.73
C LYS A 35 -25.65 -15.59 4.00
N ARG A 36 -24.60 -14.78 3.94
CA ARG A 36 -23.78 -14.41 5.09
C ARG A 36 -23.95 -12.92 5.40
N TYR A 37 -24.00 -12.63 6.70
CA TYR A 37 -24.07 -11.29 7.28
C TYR A 37 -22.76 -11.03 8.01
N THR A 38 -22.32 -9.78 8.02
CA THR A 38 -21.09 -9.36 8.71
C THR A 38 -21.41 -8.60 9.98
N PHE A 39 -22.65 -8.16 10.16
CA PHE A 39 -23.12 -7.49 11.36
C PHE A 39 -24.31 -8.23 11.94
N GLN A 40 -24.30 -8.43 13.27
CA GLN A 40 -25.42 -8.97 14.01
C GLN A 40 -25.53 -8.33 15.39
N ARG A 41 -26.67 -7.69 15.63
CA ARG A 41 -27.02 -7.15 16.95
C ARG A 41 -28.45 -7.53 17.31
N ARG A 42 -28.60 -8.31 18.39
CA ARG A 42 -29.90 -8.87 18.82
C ARG A 42 -30.56 -9.66 17.66
N ASN A 43 -31.72 -9.19 17.19
CA ASN A 43 -32.49 -9.80 16.10
C ASN A 43 -32.20 -9.16 14.72
N SER A 44 -31.34 -8.15 14.66
CA SER A 44 -30.99 -7.46 13.42
C SER A 44 -29.69 -8.03 12.85
N LYS A 45 -29.71 -8.34 11.56
CA LYS A 45 -28.54 -8.82 10.80
C LYS A 45 -28.41 -8.03 9.51
N SER A 46 -27.21 -7.61 9.16
CA SER A 46 -26.92 -6.93 7.91
C SER A 46 -25.52 -7.29 7.39
N SER A 47 -25.29 -7.05 6.12
CA SER A 47 -23.95 -7.04 5.53
C SER A 47 -23.59 -5.57 5.36
N ILE A 48 -22.61 -5.09 6.12
CA ILE A 48 -22.15 -3.69 6.03
C ILE A 48 -20.63 -3.58 5.91
N ASP A 49 -19.93 -4.72 5.97
CA ASP A 49 -18.49 -4.82 5.81
C ASP A 49 -18.20 -5.47 4.46
N TYR A 50 -17.48 -4.76 3.59
CA TYR A 50 -17.27 -5.15 2.20
C TYR A 50 -15.79 -5.04 1.83
N ILE A 51 -15.35 -5.93 0.94
CA ILE A 51 -14.05 -5.81 0.26
C ILE A 51 -14.34 -5.75 -1.23
N PHE A 52 -14.25 -4.55 -1.78
CA PHE A 52 -14.36 -4.32 -3.21
C PHE A 52 -12.98 -4.40 -3.86
N CYS A 53 -12.92 -5.00 -5.04
CA CYS A 53 -11.69 -5.14 -5.78
C CYS A 53 -11.98 -5.04 -7.28
N ASP A 54 -11.01 -4.48 -8.00
CA ASP A 54 -11.01 -4.39 -9.45
C ASP A 54 -11.11 -5.80 -10.07
N LYS A 55 -11.88 -5.93 -11.14
CA LYS A 55 -12.09 -7.23 -11.80
C LYS A 55 -10.80 -7.87 -12.29
N ASN A 56 -9.79 -7.10 -12.71
CA ASN A 56 -8.50 -7.64 -13.14
C ASN A 56 -7.70 -8.18 -11.95
N LEU A 57 -7.80 -7.52 -10.79
CA LEU A 57 -7.14 -7.97 -9.56
C LEU A 57 -7.89 -9.14 -8.89
N SER A 58 -9.18 -9.32 -9.18
CA SER A 58 -10.00 -10.44 -8.71
C SER A 58 -9.32 -11.80 -8.97
N ASN A 59 -8.68 -12.00 -10.12
CA ASN A 59 -7.97 -13.25 -10.45
C ASN A 59 -6.79 -13.57 -9.52
N LYS A 60 -6.25 -12.55 -8.84
CA LYS A 60 -5.16 -12.72 -7.85
C LYS A 60 -5.69 -13.00 -6.44
N VAL A 61 -7.01 -12.89 -6.22
CA VAL A 61 -7.62 -13.22 -4.93
C VAL A 61 -7.79 -14.74 -4.82
N TYR A 62 -6.98 -15.37 -3.97
CA TYR A 62 -6.98 -16.82 -3.79
C TYR A 62 -7.79 -17.28 -2.57
N ASN A 63 -8.15 -16.38 -1.66
CA ASN A 63 -8.96 -16.70 -0.51
C ASN A 63 -9.78 -15.49 -0.06
N VAL A 64 -11.04 -15.72 0.26
CA VAL A 64 -11.93 -14.76 0.93
C VAL A 64 -12.72 -15.54 1.97
N GLY A 65 -13.01 -14.91 3.11
CA GLY A 65 -13.75 -15.56 4.18
C GLY A 65 -14.42 -14.59 5.13
N ILE A 66 -15.51 -15.05 5.73
CA ILE A 66 -16.18 -14.39 6.86
C ILE A 66 -16.04 -15.28 8.09
N ALA A 67 -15.45 -14.75 9.16
CA ALA A 67 -15.23 -15.50 10.40
C ALA A 67 -15.92 -14.81 11.58
N HIS A 68 -16.57 -15.61 12.43
CA HIS A 68 -17.30 -15.08 13.56
C HIS A 68 -16.38 -14.40 14.58
N CYS A 69 -16.71 -13.18 14.99
CA CYS A 69 -16.00 -12.48 16.07
C CYS A 69 -16.88 -12.45 17.33
N PRO A 70 -16.58 -13.27 18.37
CA PRO A 70 -17.45 -13.37 19.54
C PRO A 70 -17.44 -12.13 20.44
N PHE A 71 -16.49 -11.21 20.24
CA PHE A 71 -16.31 -10.00 21.05
C PHE A 71 -16.78 -8.72 20.35
N SER A 72 -17.44 -8.85 19.20
CA SER A 72 -17.98 -7.73 18.42
C SER A 72 -19.35 -8.10 17.86
N ASP A 73 -20.17 -7.10 17.56
CA ASP A 73 -21.35 -7.26 16.72
C ASP A 73 -20.99 -7.33 15.21
N HIS A 74 -19.71 -7.25 14.87
CA HIS A 74 -19.16 -7.46 13.53
C HIS A 74 -18.33 -8.74 13.42
N ASP A 75 -18.61 -9.56 12.41
CA ASP A 75 -17.77 -10.67 11.96
C ASP A 75 -16.60 -10.14 11.09
N LEU A 76 -15.47 -10.84 11.15
CA LEU A 76 -14.29 -10.51 10.35
C LEU A 76 -14.55 -10.82 8.87
N VAL A 77 -14.34 -9.85 7.99
CA VAL A 77 -14.22 -10.06 6.54
C VAL A 77 -12.74 -10.08 6.18
N SER A 78 -12.31 -11.16 5.53
CA SER A 78 -10.91 -11.38 5.17
C SER A 78 -10.75 -11.62 3.67
N PHE A 79 -9.64 -11.15 3.12
CA PHE A 79 -9.24 -11.42 1.75
C PHE A 79 -7.73 -11.68 1.68
N LYS A 80 -7.30 -12.51 0.74
CA LYS A 80 -5.87 -12.78 0.49
C LYS A 80 -5.55 -12.69 -0.99
N LEU A 81 -4.53 -11.91 -1.30
CA LEU A 81 -4.01 -11.71 -2.66
C LEU A 81 -2.70 -12.46 -2.87
N LYS A 82 -2.54 -13.03 -4.06
CA LYS A 82 -1.27 -13.57 -4.54
C LYS A 82 -0.55 -12.49 -5.33
N LEU A 83 0.57 -11.98 -4.81
CA LEU A 83 1.32 -10.87 -5.40
C LEU A 83 2.67 -11.31 -6.00
N ASP A 84 2.92 -12.62 -6.05
CA ASP A 84 4.21 -13.21 -6.40
C ASP A 84 4.68 -12.86 -7.84
N GLU A 85 3.75 -12.53 -8.73
CA GLU A 85 4.01 -12.18 -10.13
C GLU A 85 4.00 -10.66 -10.41
N ILE A 86 3.96 -9.83 -9.37
CA ILE A 86 4.06 -8.38 -9.56
C ILE A 86 5.52 -8.00 -9.62
N GLN A 87 5.97 -7.53 -10.80
CA GLN A 87 7.25 -6.86 -10.93
C GLN A 87 7.22 -5.65 -9.99
N ARG A 88 7.90 -5.77 -8.86
CA ARG A 88 8.08 -4.64 -7.95
C ARG A 88 8.82 -3.58 -8.75
N GLY A 89 8.28 -2.36 -8.76
CA GLY A 89 9.02 -1.21 -9.27
C GLY A 89 10.36 -1.08 -8.54
N PRO A 90 11.24 -0.14 -8.94
CA PRO A 90 12.59 0.01 -8.37
C PRO A 90 12.61 0.21 -6.84
N GLY A 91 11.46 0.41 -6.22
CA GLY A 91 11.32 0.60 -4.79
C GLY A 91 11.77 2.00 -4.38
N ILE A 92 11.58 2.32 -3.11
CA ILE A 92 12.30 3.43 -2.49
C ILE A 92 13.67 2.85 -2.10
N TRP A 93 14.74 3.47 -2.58
CA TRP A 93 16.06 3.10 -2.10
C TRP A 93 16.20 3.53 -0.64
N ILE A 94 16.50 2.55 0.22
CA ILE A 94 16.82 2.77 1.61
C ILE A 94 18.25 2.29 1.80
N MET A 95 19.12 3.18 2.28
CA MET A 95 20.51 2.84 2.48
C MET A 95 20.64 1.70 3.49
N ASN A 96 21.41 0.67 3.13
CA ASN A 96 21.64 -0.48 4.01
C ASN A 96 22.43 -0.04 5.25
N ILE A 97 21.91 -0.36 6.43
CA ILE A 97 22.53 -0.02 7.72
C ILE A 97 23.94 -0.60 7.84
N ASN A 98 24.18 -1.79 7.28
CA ASN A 98 25.49 -2.43 7.30
C ASN A 98 26.51 -1.66 6.46
N THR A 99 26.09 -1.06 5.35
CA THR A 99 26.94 -0.18 4.53
C THR A 99 27.33 1.07 5.30
N ILE A 100 26.40 1.70 6.01
CA ILE A 100 26.69 2.90 6.84
C ILE A 100 27.65 2.56 7.99
N LYS A 101 27.56 1.35 8.54
CA LYS A 101 28.42 0.88 9.64
C LYS A 101 29.79 0.40 9.19
N SER A 102 30.01 0.20 7.89
CA SER A 102 31.28 -0.29 7.35
C SER A 102 32.37 0.77 7.53
N GLU A 103 33.58 0.33 7.87
CA GLU A 103 34.71 1.23 8.06
C GLU A 103 35.16 1.85 6.73
N GLU A 104 35.05 1.08 5.65
CA GLU A 104 35.34 1.51 4.28
C GLU A 104 34.44 2.67 3.87
N PHE A 105 33.13 2.56 4.09
CA PHE A 105 32.18 3.64 3.78
C PHE A 105 32.45 4.87 4.63
N ASN A 106 32.68 4.70 5.93
CA ASN A 106 32.95 5.82 6.83
C ASN A 106 34.23 6.58 6.46
N ASN A 107 35.29 5.86 6.06
CA ASN A 107 36.54 6.46 5.63
C ASN A 107 36.38 7.18 4.29
N ALA A 108 35.71 6.57 3.32
CA ALA A 108 35.41 7.20 2.03
C ALA A 108 34.56 8.48 2.23
N LEU A 109 33.53 8.41 3.07
CA LEU A 109 32.65 9.55 3.36
C LEU A 109 33.43 10.70 4.03
N LYS A 110 34.33 10.41 4.96
CA LYS A 110 35.18 11.43 5.61
C LYS A 110 36.10 12.14 4.61
N ILE A 111 36.82 11.38 3.78
CA ILE A 111 37.73 11.94 2.75
C ILE A 111 36.94 12.82 1.79
N TRP A 112 35.79 12.31 1.34
CA TRP A 112 34.90 13.04 0.45
C TRP A 112 34.38 14.32 1.11
N TRP A 113 33.93 14.25 2.36
CA TRP A 113 33.39 15.40 3.10
C TRP A 113 34.41 16.52 3.25
N GLU A 114 35.66 16.20 3.60
CA GLU A 114 36.72 17.21 3.71
C GLU A 114 37.02 17.85 2.34
N THR A 115 36.98 17.05 1.27
CA THR A 115 37.11 17.60 -0.10
C THR A 115 35.97 18.56 -0.41
N TRP A 116 34.72 18.14 -0.20
CA TRP A 116 33.52 18.93 -0.48
C TRP A 116 33.43 20.22 0.33
N LYS A 117 33.79 20.15 1.61
CA LYS A 117 33.87 21.30 2.51
C LYS A 117 34.86 22.34 2.02
N ASN A 118 35.99 21.92 1.43
CA ASN A 118 36.98 22.81 0.84
C ASN A 118 36.53 23.47 -0.48
N GLU A 119 35.49 22.94 -1.12
CA GLU A 119 34.90 23.51 -2.33
C GLU A 119 33.90 24.62 -2.05
N LYS A 120 33.45 24.79 -0.80
CA LYS A 120 32.46 25.81 -0.39
C LYS A 120 32.76 27.21 -0.95
N ARG A 121 34.03 27.60 -0.98
CA ARG A 121 34.51 28.88 -1.52
C ARG A 121 34.34 29.06 -3.03
N LYS A 122 34.05 28.00 -3.78
CA LYS A 122 33.76 28.04 -5.22
C LYS A 122 32.33 28.51 -5.52
N PHE A 123 31.47 28.56 -4.50
CA PHE A 123 30.07 28.93 -4.65
C PHE A 123 29.83 30.32 -4.07
N ALA A 124 29.10 31.15 -4.82
CA ALA A 124 28.75 32.50 -4.40
C ALA A 124 27.74 32.50 -3.23
N LYS A 125 26.83 31.52 -3.21
CA LYS A 125 25.87 31.32 -2.12
C LYS A 125 26.09 29.97 -1.45
N ILE A 126 25.90 29.96 -0.14
CA ILE A 126 25.93 28.73 0.67
C ILE A 126 24.88 27.72 0.20
N GLN A 127 23.73 28.21 -0.28
CA GLN A 127 22.62 27.38 -0.72
C GLN A 127 22.99 26.60 -1.99
N ASP A 128 23.63 27.24 -2.97
CA ASP A 128 24.10 26.58 -4.19
C ASP A 128 25.15 25.49 -3.87
N TRP A 129 26.01 25.73 -2.87
CA TRP A 129 26.93 24.71 -2.35
C TRP A 129 26.19 23.56 -1.67
N TRP A 130 25.09 23.81 -0.96
CA TRP A 130 24.33 22.73 -0.33
C TRP A 130 23.48 21.96 -1.35
N ASP A 131 22.83 22.63 -2.31
CA ASP A 131 21.98 21.97 -3.30
C ASP A 131 22.79 21.06 -4.24
N MET A 132 24.06 21.42 -4.51
CA MET A 132 24.97 20.56 -5.28
C MET A 132 25.34 19.25 -4.55
N TRP A 133 25.12 19.17 -3.22
CA TRP A 133 25.26 17.91 -2.49
C TRP A 133 24.18 16.89 -2.84
N ASP A 134 22.98 17.31 -3.26
CA ASP A 134 21.95 16.37 -3.73
C ASP A 134 22.37 15.65 -5.02
N VAL A 135 23.07 16.37 -5.91
CA VAL A 135 23.60 15.81 -7.15
C VAL A 135 24.71 14.79 -6.87
N THR A 136 25.61 15.07 -5.93
CA THR A 136 26.71 14.15 -5.57
C THR A 136 26.23 12.94 -4.76
N LYS A 137 25.24 13.10 -3.85
CA LYS A 137 24.58 11.96 -3.19
C LYS A 137 23.99 10.97 -4.18
N SER A 138 23.41 11.45 -5.28
CA SER A 138 22.83 10.58 -6.31
C SER A 138 23.87 9.62 -6.95
N GLN A 139 25.15 9.99 -6.94
CA GLN A 139 26.24 9.14 -7.44
C GLN A 139 26.58 8.02 -6.45
N ILE A 140 26.48 8.26 -5.14
CA ILE A 140 26.64 7.24 -4.09
C ILE A 140 25.55 6.17 -4.21
N ASN A 141 24.32 6.57 -4.54
CA ASN A 141 23.22 5.64 -4.76
C ASN A 141 23.53 4.67 -5.92
N LYS A 142 24.15 5.15 -7.01
CA LYS A 142 24.51 4.29 -8.15
C LYS A 142 25.57 3.25 -7.81
N VAL A 143 26.55 3.60 -6.97
CA VAL A 143 27.67 2.72 -6.59
C VAL A 143 27.27 1.68 -5.54
N THR A 144 26.20 1.92 -4.78
CA THR A 144 25.74 1.03 -3.69
C THR A 144 24.54 0.15 -4.08
N MET A 145 24.07 0.25 -5.32
CA MET A 145 22.97 -0.54 -5.89
C MET A 145 23.42 -1.65 -6.85
N GLU A 146 24.72 -1.77 -7.13
CA GLU A 146 25.34 -2.93 -7.80
C GLU A 146 25.76 -3.97 -6.75
#